data_AF-A0A2D7JID4-F1
#
_entry.id   AF-A0A2D7JID4-F1
#
_cell.length_a   1.000
_cell.length_b   1.000
_cell.length_c   1.000
_cell.angle_alpha   90.00
_cell.angle_beta   90.00
_cell.angle_gamma   90.00
#
_symmetry.space_group_name_H-M   'P 1'
#
loop_
_entity.id
_entity.type
_entity.pdbx_description
1 polymer ?
#
loop_
_entity_poly.entity_id
_entity_poly.type
_entity_poly.pdbx_seq_one_letter_code
_entity_poly.pdbx_strand_id
1 'polypeptide(L)'
;MKPIGSIEPIKKPASAEKSSAKKLKMEAAGSDDALDTSDNASEETSLLTSMQILLRINGLERSLSSIRDMADLTEGEFGYSDAVSALENLEFSANVGQLRLRKLTQGHCPAIVELKGGKTAVLTKVEPRKEYVLYDELADDKFTTYSEKEFGKIYNGGLLLVKNRRQQRDGIKTKKVNWFWGSLTQSKWTYGQVILAAAVSNFLGLSSSLFIMVVYDRVVPNQAIESLIALTIGVLIALGFDFMIKMLRANFIDRAGKRADSRMSRLIFNQLMSMNLATKNDKSGALASTVREFESLRDFFTSATLVAVVDLPFIFLFVYIISLIGGPLAIIPLVCVPIVIFTGLLVQPFLARLSVEGMKSGMSKQGVLVETLNGLETIKATGSAGLMRKRFEEASNSQSDLGFRSRMFTQFAINSAASVQQFAQIAIIFYGVFLIQDGIVTMGALIAVVILCGRTLAPLGQLANALTRVNSARTAYKSINELMSKRKDGANIENPLSRPDLKGEVEFKNVSFSYPGANEPTLRDLSFVIKPGEKVAILGKMGSGKSTIAR
;
A
#
# COMPACT_ATOMS: atom_id res chain seq x y z
N MET A 1 25.88 -10.45 -2.56
CA MET A 1 25.64 -9.61 -1.37
C MET A 1 25.96 -10.44 -0.14
N LYS A 2 27.05 -10.15 0.58
CA LYS A 2 27.30 -10.74 1.91
C LYS A 2 26.36 -10.05 2.93
N PRO A 3 25.78 -10.76 3.90
CA PRO A 3 24.91 -10.15 4.90
C PRO A 3 25.75 -9.26 5.83
N ILE A 4 25.27 -8.03 6.06
CA ILE A 4 25.80 -7.11 7.06
C ILE A 4 25.49 -7.70 8.43
N GLY A 5 26.51 -7.82 9.28
CA GLY A 5 26.42 -8.42 10.61
C GLY A 5 25.40 -7.71 11.51
N SER A 6 24.74 -8.50 12.35
CA SER A 6 23.72 -8.09 13.31
C SER A 6 24.19 -6.95 14.22
N ILE A 7 23.40 -5.86 14.25
CA ILE A 7 23.53 -4.73 15.18
C ILE A 7 22.50 -4.94 16.29
N GLU A 8 22.90 -4.79 17.55
CA GLU A 8 21.98 -4.85 18.70
C GLU A 8 21.26 -3.50 18.88
N PRO A 9 19.93 -3.49 19.07
CA PRO A 9 19.18 -2.27 19.34
C PRO A 9 19.37 -1.79 20.79
N ILE A 10 19.41 -0.47 20.98
CA ILE A 10 19.57 0.17 22.29
C ILE A 10 18.27 0.04 23.11
N LYS A 11 18.39 -0.43 24.37
CA LYS A 11 17.35 -0.28 25.40
C LYS A 11 17.40 1.14 25.97
N LYS A 12 16.24 1.82 26.03
CA LYS A 12 16.05 3.16 26.61
C LYS A 12 16.75 3.30 27.98
N PRO A 13 17.51 4.38 28.24
CA PRO A 13 17.94 4.72 29.60
C PRO A 13 16.81 5.43 30.36
N ALA A 14 16.55 4.97 31.58
CA ALA A 14 15.66 5.61 32.55
C ALA A 14 16.45 6.64 33.35
N SER A 15 16.57 7.87 32.86
CA SER A 15 17.25 8.95 33.60
C SER A 15 16.86 10.36 33.12
N ALA A 16 15.56 10.66 33.06
CA ALA A 16 15.05 11.98 32.64
C ALA A 16 14.39 12.80 33.77
N GLU A 17 14.66 12.51 35.05
CA GLU A 17 13.90 13.15 36.15
C GLU A 17 14.72 13.85 37.24
N LYS A 18 16.05 13.94 37.15
CA LYS A 18 16.85 14.59 38.20
C LYS A 18 18.07 15.35 37.65
N SER A 19 17.86 16.46 36.95
CA SER A 19 18.97 17.37 36.59
C SER A 19 18.56 18.84 36.45
N SER A 20 17.60 19.31 37.24
CA SER A 20 17.16 20.72 37.24
C SER A 20 17.62 21.53 38.47
N ALA A 21 18.57 21.02 39.27
CA ALA A 21 19.01 21.72 40.49
C ALA A 21 20.50 21.53 40.78
N LYS A 22 21.38 22.03 39.92
CA LYS A 22 22.75 22.46 40.27
C LYS A 22 23.50 22.96 39.04
N LYS A 23 23.69 24.27 38.93
CA LYS A 23 24.95 24.94 38.54
C LYS A 23 24.70 26.43 38.31
N LEU A 24 24.89 27.18 39.39
CA LEU A 24 25.15 28.62 39.38
C LEU A 24 26.38 28.78 40.28
N LYS A 25 27.57 28.95 39.67
CA LYS A 25 28.69 29.79 40.16
C LYS A 25 30.05 29.42 39.54
N MET A 26 30.72 30.51 39.19
CA MET A 26 32.16 30.81 39.19
C MET A 26 32.99 30.69 37.90
N GLU A 27 33.52 31.86 37.56
CA GLU A 27 34.47 32.26 36.53
C GLU A 27 35.92 31.89 36.89
N ALA A 28 36.75 31.94 35.82
CA ALA A 28 38.04 32.65 35.71
C ALA A 28 39.33 31.82 35.55
N ALA A 29 39.97 32.09 34.40
CA ALA A 29 41.41 32.25 34.11
C ALA A 29 42.26 31.03 33.65
N GLY A 30 42.92 31.22 32.49
CA GLY A 30 44.25 30.68 32.17
C GLY A 30 44.36 29.80 30.93
N SER A 31 45.10 30.26 29.93
CA SER A 31 45.39 29.71 28.59
C SER A 31 46.11 28.36 28.53
N ASP A 32 45.75 27.50 27.57
CA ASP A 32 46.67 26.91 26.57
C ASP A 32 45.92 26.06 25.51
N ASP A 33 46.36 26.17 24.25
CA ASP A 33 45.78 25.60 23.02
C ASP A 33 45.65 24.06 23.04
N ALA A 34 44.41 23.56 23.15
CA ALA A 34 43.96 22.25 22.66
C ALA A 34 42.43 22.23 22.65
N LEU A 35 41.80 22.04 21.47
CA LEU A 35 40.36 21.80 21.25
C LEU A 35 39.47 22.19 22.44
N ASP A 36 39.09 23.46 22.48
CA ASP A 36 38.28 24.04 23.56
C ASP A 36 36.98 23.23 23.76
N THR A 37 36.94 22.46 24.85
CA THR A 37 35.76 21.72 25.31
C THR A 37 34.94 22.52 26.32
N SER A 38 35.01 23.86 26.28
CA SER A 38 34.14 24.71 27.09
C SER A 38 32.65 24.50 26.74
N ASP A 39 31.85 24.41 27.81
CA ASP A 39 30.42 24.10 27.86
C ASP A 39 29.56 25.16 27.14
N ASN A 40 28.85 24.77 26.06
CA ASN A 40 27.50 25.23 25.63
C ASN A 40 27.22 25.07 24.12
N ALA A 41 27.22 23.84 23.59
CA ALA A 41 26.46 23.54 22.38
C ALA A 41 25.35 22.56 22.78
N SER A 42 24.07 22.91 22.58
CA SER A 42 22.99 21.94 22.84
C SER A 42 23.18 20.72 21.93
N GLU A 43 23.00 19.52 22.47
CA GLU A 43 23.14 18.25 21.72
C GLU A 43 22.27 18.27 20.44
N GLU A 44 21.09 18.90 20.53
CA GLU A 44 20.19 19.21 19.42
C GLU A 44 20.87 20.01 18.29
N THR A 45 21.56 21.12 18.62
CA THR A 45 22.20 21.98 17.60
C THR A 45 23.34 21.24 16.90
N SER A 46 24.10 20.43 17.66
CA SER A 46 25.17 19.62 17.09
C SER A 46 24.64 18.58 16.10
N LEU A 47 23.56 17.87 16.46
CA LEU A 47 22.95 16.85 15.60
C LEU A 47 22.35 17.46 14.32
N LEU A 48 21.63 18.58 14.44
CA LEU A 48 21.06 19.29 13.29
C LEU A 48 22.15 19.81 12.33
N THR A 49 23.26 20.33 12.87
CA THR A 49 24.40 20.80 12.07
C THR A 49 25.07 19.64 11.34
N SER A 50 25.30 18.51 12.01
CA SER A 50 25.82 17.28 11.39
C SER A 50 24.90 16.76 10.28
N MET A 51 23.58 16.84 10.46
CA MET A 51 22.61 16.50 9.41
C MET A 51 22.68 17.45 8.22
N GLN A 52 22.80 18.75 8.47
CA GLN A 52 22.93 19.76 7.42
C GLN A 52 24.19 19.52 6.56
N ILE A 53 25.32 19.23 7.21
CA ILE A 53 26.59 18.90 6.54
C ILE A 53 26.42 17.61 5.71
N LEU A 54 25.81 16.57 6.29
CA LEU A 54 25.58 15.30 5.58
C LEU A 54 24.70 15.50 4.33
N LEU A 55 23.64 16.29 4.43
CA LEU A 55 22.77 16.63 3.30
C LEU A 55 23.53 17.43 2.24
N ARG A 56 24.38 18.38 2.65
CA ARG A 56 25.21 19.18 1.74
C ARG A 56 26.20 18.34 0.96
N ILE A 57 26.88 17.39 1.61
CA ILE A 57 27.78 16.42 0.96
C ILE A 57 27.03 15.58 -0.08
N ASN A 58 25.74 15.31 0.15
CA ASN A 58 24.87 14.59 -0.78
C ASN A 58 24.18 15.51 -1.82
N GLY A 59 24.57 16.78 -1.93
CA GLY A 59 24.05 17.73 -2.91
C GLY A 59 22.70 18.37 -2.55
N LEU A 60 22.29 18.33 -1.28
CA LEU A 60 21.05 18.93 -0.79
C LEU A 60 21.33 20.03 0.22
N GLU A 61 21.03 21.27 -0.14
CA GLU A 61 21.10 22.40 0.79
C GLU A 61 19.74 22.59 1.50
N ARG A 62 19.75 22.49 2.83
CA ARG A 62 18.58 22.72 3.71
C ARG A 62 18.99 23.55 4.92
N SER A 63 18.06 24.32 5.46
CA SER A 63 18.29 25.09 6.69
C SER A 63 18.07 24.20 7.90
N LEU A 64 18.66 24.54 9.04
CA LEU A 64 18.48 23.82 10.30
C LEU A 64 16.99 23.74 10.71
N SER A 65 16.26 24.84 10.52
CA SER A 65 14.79 24.92 10.74
C SER A 65 14.02 23.95 9.83
N SER A 66 14.35 23.91 8.54
CA SER A 66 13.70 23.00 7.60
C SER A 66 13.99 21.53 7.91
N ILE A 67 15.13 21.20 8.50
CA ILE A 67 15.47 19.83 8.91
C ILE A 67 14.66 19.44 10.16
N ARG A 68 14.50 20.36 11.11
CA ARG A 68 13.70 20.16 12.33
C ARG A 68 12.23 19.92 12.01
N ASP A 69 11.65 20.73 11.12
CA ASP A 69 10.23 20.63 10.72
C ASP A 69 9.91 19.36 9.91
N MET A 70 10.93 18.66 9.40
CA MET A 70 10.76 17.42 8.63
C MET A 70 10.64 16.17 9.49
N ALA A 71 10.89 16.25 10.80
CA ALA A 71 10.70 15.11 11.69
C ALA A 71 9.21 14.93 12.03
N ASP A 72 8.72 13.69 11.93
CA ASP A 72 7.32 13.36 12.25
C ASP A 72 7.03 13.37 13.77
N LEU A 73 8.08 13.35 14.59
CA LEU A 73 8.04 13.23 16.04
C LEU A 73 8.74 14.45 16.65
N THR A 74 8.00 15.48 17.03
CA THR A 74 8.57 16.63 17.76
C THR A 74 7.72 16.94 18.99
N GLU A 75 7.85 16.11 20.02
CA GLU A 75 7.48 16.47 21.39
C GLU A 75 8.77 16.64 22.22
N GLY A 76 9.49 17.76 22.03
CA GLY A 76 10.71 18.08 22.80
C GLY A 76 11.94 18.47 21.97
N GLU A 77 13.12 18.21 22.51
CA GLU A 77 14.43 18.41 21.85
C GLU A 77 14.64 17.39 20.73
N PHE A 78 15.18 17.84 19.59
CA PHE A 78 15.40 17.01 18.41
C PHE A 78 16.40 15.88 18.66
N GLY A 79 15.91 14.64 18.67
CA GLY A 79 16.70 13.44 18.97
C GLY A 79 17.08 12.62 17.73
N TYR A 80 17.78 11.51 17.96
CA TYR A 80 18.19 10.59 16.90
C TYR A 80 17.02 9.90 16.17
N SER A 81 15.88 9.68 16.85
CA SER A 81 14.66 9.18 16.20
C SER A 81 14.11 10.16 15.16
N ASP A 82 14.23 11.44 15.48
CA ASP A 82 13.66 12.54 14.71
C ASP A 82 14.57 12.81 13.51
N ALA A 83 15.89 12.70 13.72
CA ALA A 83 16.89 12.65 12.66
C ALA A 83 16.63 11.51 11.65
N VAL A 84 16.28 10.30 12.13
CA VAL A 84 15.93 9.17 11.24
C VAL A 84 14.67 9.49 10.44
N SER A 85 13.60 9.95 11.09
CA SER A 85 12.34 10.32 10.43
C SER A 85 12.54 11.42 9.38
N ALA A 86 13.27 12.48 9.72
CA ALA A 86 13.59 13.57 8.79
C ALA A 86 14.41 13.10 7.58
N LEU A 87 15.38 12.20 7.78
CA LEU A 87 16.15 11.60 6.69
C LEU A 87 15.30 10.66 5.82
N GLU A 88 14.40 9.87 6.41
CA GLU A 88 13.46 9.03 5.66
C GLU A 88 12.50 9.86 4.80
N ASN A 89 12.02 10.98 5.33
CA ASN A 89 11.20 11.96 4.60
C ASN A 89 11.96 12.62 3.42
N LEU A 90 13.29 12.71 3.51
CA LEU A 90 14.16 13.21 2.43
C LEU A 90 14.58 12.14 1.40
N GLU A 91 14.03 10.93 1.49
CA GLU A 91 14.38 9.75 0.70
C GLU A 91 15.79 9.18 0.99
N PHE A 92 16.32 9.35 2.21
CA PHE A 92 17.48 8.62 2.70
C PHE A 92 17.03 7.40 3.50
N SER A 93 17.84 6.33 3.52
CA SER A 93 17.66 5.26 4.52
C SER A 93 18.62 5.53 5.66
N ALA A 94 18.09 5.77 6.86
CA ALA A 94 18.85 6.06 8.06
C ALA A 94 18.63 4.96 9.11
N ASN A 95 19.67 4.60 9.86
CA ASN A 95 19.54 3.69 11.00
C ASN A 95 20.55 4.05 12.09
N VAL A 96 20.09 4.02 13.34
CA VAL A 96 20.90 4.32 14.53
C VAL A 96 21.42 3.00 15.10
N GLY A 97 22.71 2.94 15.41
CA GLY A 97 23.31 1.77 16.03
C GLY A 97 24.59 2.11 16.78
N GLN A 98 25.13 1.13 17.50
CA GLN A 98 26.45 1.22 18.10
C GLN A 98 27.45 0.36 17.33
N LEU A 99 28.62 0.91 17.03
CA LEU A 99 29.68 0.18 16.34
C LEU A 99 31.01 0.36 17.08
N ARG A 100 31.80 -0.71 17.18
CA ARG A 100 33.18 -0.59 17.70
C ARG A 100 34.07 0.02 16.63
N LEU A 101 35.02 0.87 17.05
CA LEU A 101 35.97 1.58 16.18
C LEU A 101 36.63 0.69 15.12
N ARG A 102 37.07 -0.51 15.51
CA ARG A 102 37.73 -1.49 14.63
C ARG A 102 36.86 -2.05 13.50
N LYS A 103 35.53 -1.91 13.59
CA LYS A 103 34.57 -2.39 12.57
C LYS A 103 34.11 -1.27 11.62
N LEU A 104 34.51 -0.02 11.86
CA LEU A 104 34.24 1.08 10.94
C LEU A 104 35.09 0.87 9.68
N THR A 105 34.45 0.94 8.52
CA THR A 105 35.05 0.73 7.20
C THR A 105 34.46 1.74 6.23
N GLN A 106 35.14 2.02 5.12
CA GLN A 106 34.67 2.94 4.06
C GLN A 106 33.22 2.70 3.61
N GLY A 107 32.74 1.44 3.63
CA GLY A 107 31.36 1.11 3.29
C GLY A 107 30.27 1.66 4.22
N HIS A 108 30.65 2.25 5.36
CA HIS A 108 29.75 2.91 6.30
C HIS A 108 29.73 4.44 6.13
N CYS A 109 30.57 5.00 5.25
CA CYS A 109 30.62 6.44 4.99
C CYS A 109 29.69 6.83 3.82
N PRO A 110 29.07 8.03 3.85
CA PRO A 110 29.08 9.01 4.93
C PRO A 110 28.14 8.61 6.10
N ALA A 111 28.56 8.83 7.34
CA ALA A 111 27.74 8.58 8.53
C ALA A 111 27.95 9.67 9.60
N ILE A 112 26.96 9.87 10.46
CA ILE A 112 27.08 10.76 11.62
C ILE A 112 27.53 9.93 12.81
N VAL A 113 28.64 10.32 13.44
CA VAL A 113 29.23 9.67 14.62
C VAL A 113 28.99 10.51 15.87
N GLU A 114 28.77 9.83 16.99
CA GLU A 114 28.66 10.46 18.30
C GLU A 114 30.04 10.53 18.97
N LEU A 115 30.40 11.73 19.42
CA LEU A 115 31.64 12.03 20.13
C LEU A 115 31.36 12.17 21.64
N LYS A 116 32.40 12.02 22.46
CA LYS A 116 32.31 12.24 23.91
C LYS A 116 31.94 13.69 24.20
N GLY A 117 31.00 13.90 25.13
CA GLY A 117 30.48 15.22 25.49
C GLY A 117 29.26 15.68 24.70
N GLY A 118 28.49 14.77 24.10
CA GLY A 118 27.20 15.07 23.46
C GLY A 118 27.31 15.72 22.06
N LYS A 119 28.53 15.87 21.53
CA LYS A 119 28.78 16.41 20.18
C LYS A 119 28.65 15.31 19.12
N THR A 120 28.22 15.68 17.92
CA THR A 120 28.16 14.81 16.74
C THR A 120 29.01 15.37 15.62
N ALA A 121 29.55 14.48 14.77
CA ALA A 121 30.35 14.86 13.61
C ALA A 121 30.06 13.96 12.40
N VAL A 122 30.33 14.44 11.18
CA VAL A 122 30.15 13.66 9.95
C VAL A 122 31.45 12.96 9.57
N LEU A 123 31.45 11.63 9.61
CA LEU A 123 32.54 10.80 9.10
C LEU A 123 32.40 10.63 7.59
N THR A 124 33.34 11.20 6.84
CA THR A 124 33.27 11.29 5.37
C THR A 124 34.05 10.17 4.67
N LYS A 125 35.20 9.80 5.20
CA LYS A 125 36.09 8.77 4.61
C LYS A 125 36.87 8.04 5.70
N VAL A 126 37.11 6.75 5.47
CA VAL A 126 38.04 5.91 6.24
C VAL A 126 39.12 5.42 5.28
N GLU A 127 40.34 5.91 5.45
CA GLU A 127 41.47 5.55 4.59
C GLU A 127 41.99 4.13 4.87
N PRO A 128 42.69 3.48 3.92
CA PRO A 128 43.20 2.11 4.09
C PRO A 128 44.12 1.91 5.29
N ARG A 129 44.77 2.98 5.78
CA ARG A 129 45.62 3.00 6.98
C ARG A 129 44.85 3.19 8.29
N LYS A 130 43.51 3.16 8.26
CA LYS A 130 42.60 3.48 9.38
C LYS A 130 42.77 4.90 9.91
N GLU A 131 42.93 5.83 8.99
CA GLU A 131 42.78 7.26 9.27
C GLU A 131 41.32 7.65 9.01
N TYR A 132 40.74 8.41 9.92
CA TYR A 132 39.33 8.78 9.92
C TYR A 132 39.22 10.27 9.57
N VAL A 133 38.54 10.58 8.46
CA VAL A 133 38.36 11.97 8.01
C VAL A 133 37.00 12.48 8.49
N LEU A 134 37.04 13.40 9.45
CA LEU A 134 35.87 14.10 9.96
C LEU A 134 35.72 15.45 9.25
N TYR A 135 34.48 15.86 9.03
CA TYR A 135 34.17 17.23 8.63
C TYR A 135 33.90 18.05 9.89
N ASP A 136 34.73 19.07 10.13
CA ASP A 136 34.60 20.01 11.24
C ASP A 136 34.48 21.43 10.67
N GLU A 137 33.49 22.18 11.15
CA GLU A 137 33.18 23.52 10.66
C GLU A 137 34.01 24.61 11.37
N LEU A 138 34.66 24.28 12.50
CA LEU A 138 35.43 25.21 13.33
C LEU A 138 36.95 25.21 13.04
N ALA A 139 37.45 24.32 12.18
CA ALA A 139 38.86 24.21 11.83
C ALA A 139 39.19 24.86 10.48
N ASP A 140 40.38 25.47 10.37
CA ASP A 140 40.89 26.15 9.16
C ASP A 140 40.92 25.21 7.93
N ASP A 141 41.16 23.91 8.17
CA ASP A 141 40.98 22.84 7.20
C ASP A 141 39.65 22.11 7.46
N LYS A 142 38.69 22.27 6.54
CA LYS A 142 37.32 21.71 6.62
C LYS A 142 37.24 20.19 6.75
N PHE A 143 38.36 19.49 6.61
CA PHE A 143 38.50 18.05 6.76
C PHE A 143 39.69 17.75 7.67
N THR A 144 39.42 17.29 8.89
CA THR A 144 40.46 16.90 9.84
C THR A 144 40.65 15.39 9.82
N THR A 145 41.90 14.96 9.67
CA THR A 145 42.27 13.54 9.61
C THR A 145 42.79 13.09 10.97
N TYR A 146 42.14 12.09 11.56
CA TYR A 146 42.52 11.54 12.86
C TYR A 146 43.11 10.14 12.73
N SER A 147 44.19 9.87 13.47
CA SER A 147 44.71 8.51 13.61
C SER A 147 43.79 7.62 14.47
N GLU A 148 43.88 6.29 14.33
CA GLU A 148 43.06 5.33 15.11
C GLU A 148 43.17 5.56 16.64
N LYS A 149 44.34 6.01 17.13
CA LYS A 149 44.58 6.30 18.55
C LYS A 149 43.90 7.59 19.02
N GLU A 150 43.89 8.63 18.20
CA GLU A 150 43.28 9.92 18.52
C GLU A 150 41.77 9.85 18.41
N PHE A 151 41.26 9.25 17.33
CA PHE A 151 39.83 9.06 17.13
C PHE A 151 39.20 8.16 18.21
N GLY A 152 39.94 7.16 18.69
CA GLY A 152 39.50 6.33 19.82
C GLY A 152 39.36 7.07 21.16
N LYS A 153 40.03 8.23 21.34
CA LYS A 153 39.86 9.04 22.55
C LYS A 153 38.54 9.82 22.54
N ILE A 154 38.10 10.25 21.36
CA ILE A 154 36.93 11.13 21.17
C ILE A 154 35.64 10.39 20.78
N TYR A 155 35.71 9.19 20.21
CA TYR A 155 34.53 8.43 19.76
C TYR A 155 33.74 7.79 20.91
N ASN A 156 32.41 7.96 20.92
CA ASN A 156 31.50 7.44 21.95
C ASN A 156 30.76 6.14 21.55
N GLY A 157 30.97 5.64 20.33
CA GLY A 157 30.37 4.37 19.88
C GLY A 157 29.03 4.50 19.16
N GLY A 158 28.32 5.63 19.30
CA GLY A 158 27.07 5.93 18.58
C GLY A 158 27.30 6.24 17.10
N LEU A 159 26.43 5.72 16.23
CA LEU A 159 26.51 5.87 14.78
C LEU A 159 25.11 5.97 14.17
N LEU A 160 24.87 7.03 13.39
CA LEU A 160 23.73 7.14 12.48
C LEU A 160 24.23 6.87 11.06
N LEU A 161 23.92 5.68 10.56
CA LEU A 161 24.24 5.26 9.21
C LEU A 161 23.24 5.85 8.25
N VAL A 162 23.72 6.57 7.23
CA VAL A 162 22.86 7.18 6.22
C VAL A 162 23.26 6.67 4.84
N LYS A 163 22.27 6.26 4.07
CA LYS A 163 22.46 5.85 2.69
C LYS A 163 21.49 6.57 1.79
N ASN A 164 22.02 7.26 0.78
CA ASN A 164 21.24 8.02 -0.18
C ASN A 164 20.47 7.07 -1.13
N ARG A 165 19.14 7.11 -1.11
CA ARG A 165 18.28 6.29 -1.97
C ARG A 165 18.04 6.94 -3.33
N ARG A 166 18.30 8.25 -3.49
CA ARG A 166 18.10 9.03 -4.73
C ARG A 166 19.09 8.66 -5.82
N GLN A 167 20.39 8.55 -5.49
CA GLN A 167 21.42 8.13 -6.46
C GLN A 167 21.18 6.73 -7.04
N GLN A 168 20.44 5.87 -6.32
CA GLN A 168 20.05 4.56 -6.82
C GLN A 168 18.87 4.62 -7.81
N ARG A 169 18.16 5.75 -7.88
CA ARG A 169 16.97 5.97 -8.69
C ARG A 169 17.30 6.62 -10.05
N ASP A 170 18.36 7.43 -10.13
CA ASP A 170 18.80 8.07 -11.38
C ASP A 170 19.28 7.07 -12.44
N GLY A 171 19.68 5.85 -12.03
CA GLY A 171 19.96 4.73 -12.94
C GLY A 171 18.74 3.93 -13.38
N ILE A 172 17.56 4.16 -12.79
CA ILE A 172 16.34 3.39 -13.06
C ILE A 172 15.41 4.27 -13.90
N LYS A 173 15.62 4.22 -15.23
CA LYS A 173 14.63 4.63 -16.24
C LYS A 173 13.23 4.30 -15.73
N THR A 174 12.35 5.32 -15.73
CA THR A 174 10.94 5.33 -15.31
C THR A 174 10.16 4.09 -15.77
N LYS A 175 10.34 2.96 -15.08
CA LYS A 175 9.44 1.82 -15.22
C LYS A 175 8.09 2.28 -14.69
N LYS A 176 7.10 2.32 -15.59
CA LYS A 176 5.66 2.49 -15.27
C LYS A 176 5.40 1.91 -13.89
N VAL A 177 5.11 2.80 -12.93
CA VAL A 177 5.08 2.48 -11.51
C VAL A 177 3.95 1.47 -11.29
N ASN A 178 4.32 0.21 -11.12
CA ASN A 178 3.45 -0.85 -10.63
C ASN A 178 3.19 -0.64 -9.13
N TRP A 179 2.69 0.52 -8.71
CA TRP A 179 2.43 0.86 -7.29
C TRP A 179 1.48 -0.16 -6.65
N PHE A 180 0.54 -0.65 -7.45
CA PHE A 180 -0.42 -1.68 -7.13
C PHE A 180 0.22 -3.07 -6.99
N TRP A 181 0.86 -3.58 -8.05
CA TRP A 181 1.49 -4.90 -8.03
C TRP A 181 2.67 -4.97 -7.04
N GLY A 182 3.37 -3.85 -6.81
CA GLY A 182 4.39 -3.71 -5.79
C GLY A 182 3.85 -3.88 -4.37
N SER A 183 2.60 -3.50 -4.14
CA SER A 183 1.94 -3.68 -2.84
C SER A 183 1.50 -5.14 -2.63
N LEU A 184 1.05 -5.83 -3.68
CA LEU A 184 0.71 -7.26 -3.62
C LEU A 184 1.95 -8.18 -3.47
N THR A 185 3.04 -7.86 -4.17
CA THR A 185 4.23 -8.72 -4.26
C THR A 185 5.05 -8.78 -2.97
N GLN A 186 4.76 -7.98 -1.96
CA GLN A 186 5.37 -8.09 -0.63
C GLN A 186 4.84 -9.27 0.19
N SER A 187 3.62 -9.73 -0.08
CA SER A 187 2.97 -10.82 0.66
C SER A 187 3.03 -12.17 -0.06
N LYS A 188 4.01 -12.37 -0.96
CA LYS A 188 4.17 -13.62 -1.74
C LYS A 188 4.16 -14.88 -0.88
N TRP A 189 4.76 -14.82 0.30
CA TRP A 189 4.77 -15.94 1.25
C TRP A 189 3.36 -16.28 1.75
N THR A 190 2.55 -15.27 2.09
CA THR A 190 1.17 -15.47 2.54
C THR A 190 0.29 -16.04 1.42
N TYR A 191 0.47 -15.59 0.17
CA TYR A 191 -0.22 -16.20 -0.98
C TYR A 191 0.18 -17.66 -1.18
N GLY A 192 1.46 -18.01 -0.99
CA GLY A 192 1.90 -19.41 -1.01
C GLY A 192 1.23 -20.26 0.08
N GLN A 193 1.10 -19.73 1.30
CA GLN A 193 0.38 -20.40 2.40
C GLN A 193 -1.11 -20.61 2.08
N VAL A 194 -1.76 -19.65 1.41
CA VAL A 194 -3.17 -19.76 0.99
C VAL A 194 -3.35 -20.87 -0.06
N ILE A 195 -2.46 -20.95 -1.04
CA ILE A 195 -2.47 -22.02 -2.07
C ILE A 195 -2.23 -23.38 -1.42
N LEU A 196 -1.25 -23.48 -0.51
CA LEU A 196 -0.97 -24.73 0.20
C LEU A 196 -2.17 -25.16 1.06
N ALA A 197 -2.79 -24.23 1.80
CA ALA A 197 -3.99 -24.50 2.58
C ALA A 197 -5.15 -24.95 1.69
N ALA A 198 -5.32 -24.35 0.51
CA ALA A 198 -6.32 -24.78 -0.46
C ALA A 198 -6.02 -26.20 -0.98
N ALA A 199 -4.76 -26.53 -1.23
CA ALA A 199 -4.38 -27.88 -1.65
C ALA A 199 -4.73 -28.94 -0.60
N VAL A 200 -4.35 -28.70 0.66
CA VAL A 200 -4.66 -29.63 1.75
C VAL A 200 -6.17 -29.73 1.99
N SER A 201 -6.90 -28.61 1.96
CA SER A 201 -8.36 -28.60 2.12
C SER A 201 -9.08 -29.34 0.99
N ASN A 202 -8.70 -29.10 -0.27
CA ASN A 202 -9.28 -29.82 -1.40
C ASN A 202 -8.97 -31.33 -1.34
N PHE A 203 -7.77 -31.70 -0.89
CA PHE A 203 -7.39 -33.10 -0.69
C PHE A 203 -8.16 -33.77 0.46
N LEU A 204 -8.22 -33.16 1.65
CA LEU A 204 -9.03 -33.65 2.77
C LEU A 204 -10.50 -33.74 2.38
N GLY A 205 -10.95 -32.85 1.50
CA GLY A 205 -12.25 -32.88 0.88
C GLY A 205 -12.60 -34.21 0.17
N LEU A 206 -11.62 -34.91 -0.39
CA LEU A 206 -11.84 -36.21 -1.03
C LEU A 206 -12.29 -37.29 -0.03
N SER A 207 -11.93 -37.14 1.24
CA SER A 207 -12.23 -38.10 2.31
C SER A 207 -13.72 -38.39 2.41
N SER A 208 -14.60 -37.39 2.22
CA SER A 208 -16.04 -37.61 2.28
C SER A 208 -16.56 -38.47 1.13
N SER A 209 -16.05 -38.26 -0.09
CA SER A 209 -16.47 -39.00 -1.28
C SER A 209 -15.97 -40.44 -1.23
N LEU A 210 -14.70 -40.63 -0.85
CA LEU A 210 -14.09 -41.95 -0.70
C LEU A 210 -14.71 -42.75 0.45
N PHE A 211 -15.04 -42.07 1.57
CA PHE A 211 -15.77 -42.69 2.67
C PHE A 211 -17.08 -43.30 2.20
N ILE A 212 -17.90 -42.51 1.49
CA ILE A 212 -19.19 -42.97 0.99
C ILE A 212 -18.99 -44.13 0.00
N MET A 213 -18.00 -44.06 -0.90
CA MET A 213 -17.64 -45.18 -1.78
C MET A 213 -17.36 -46.47 -0.99
N VAL A 214 -16.46 -46.41 0.00
CA VAL A 214 -16.07 -47.58 0.79
C VAL A 214 -17.23 -48.11 1.62
N VAL A 215 -18.08 -47.23 2.16
CA VAL A 215 -19.26 -47.65 2.92
C VAL A 215 -20.22 -48.44 2.04
N TYR A 216 -20.54 -47.93 0.85
CA TYR A 216 -21.48 -48.61 -0.04
C TYR A 216 -20.90 -49.87 -0.69
N ASP A 217 -19.61 -49.89 -1.03
CA ASP A 217 -19.01 -51.03 -1.72
C ASP A 217 -18.53 -52.14 -0.78
N ARG A 218 -18.14 -51.80 0.47
CA ARG A 218 -17.52 -52.76 1.39
C ARG A 218 -18.23 -52.91 2.71
N VAL A 219 -18.73 -51.84 3.32
CA VAL A 219 -19.33 -51.91 4.66
C VAL A 219 -20.74 -52.46 4.60
N VAL A 220 -21.59 -51.91 3.73
CA VAL A 220 -23.01 -52.30 3.61
C VAL A 220 -23.14 -53.76 3.19
N PRO A 221 -22.41 -54.27 2.17
CA PRO A 221 -22.54 -55.67 1.75
C PRO A 221 -21.99 -56.67 2.78
N ASN A 222 -20.90 -56.33 3.48
CA ASN A 222 -20.23 -57.24 4.41
C ASN A 222 -20.62 -57.04 5.89
N GLN A 223 -21.56 -56.14 6.18
CA GLN A 223 -21.98 -55.78 7.54
C GLN A 223 -20.81 -55.44 8.49
N ALA A 224 -19.75 -54.82 7.96
CA ALA A 224 -18.51 -54.54 8.70
C ALA A 224 -18.64 -53.29 9.59
N ILE A 225 -19.47 -53.37 10.63
CA ILE A 225 -19.82 -52.23 11.51
C ILE A 225 -18.58 -51.64 12.20
N GLU A 226 -17.65 -52.48 12.65
CA GLU A 226 -16.39 -52.00 13.27
C GLU A 226 -15.57 -51.12 12.31
N SER A 227 -15.49 -51.53 11.04
CA SER A 227 -14.82 -50.74 10.01
C SER A 227 -15.56 -49.42 9.72
N LEU A 228 -16.90 -49.42 9.76
CA LEU A 228 -17.71 -48.21 9.61
C LEU A 228 -17.38 -47.19 10.71
N ILE A 229 -17.35 -47.62 11.97
CA ILE A 229 -17.07 -46.75 13.11
C ILE A 229 -15.67 -46.16 12.97
N ALA A 230 -14.66 -46.99 12.70
CA ALA A 230 -13.28 -46.54 12.52
C ALA A 230 -13.13 -45.53 11.37
N LEU A 231 -13.74 -45.81 10.20
CA LEU A 231 -13.72 -44.91 9.05
C LEU A 231 -14.47 -43.60 9.34
N THR A 232 -15.61 -43.68 10.03
CA THR A 232 -16.42 -42.50 10.39
C THR A 232 -15.63 -41.56 11.32
N ILE A 233 -14.96 -42.11 12.33
CA ILE A 233 -14.09 -41.33 13.22
C ILE A 233 -12.96 -40.68 12.43
N GLY A 234 -12.31 -41.42 11.53
CA GLY A 234 -11.25 -40.87 10.67
C GLY A 234 -11.73 -39.71 9.78
N VAL A 235 -12.91 -39.83 9.18
CA VAL A 235 -13.50 -38.79 8.33
C VAL A 235 -13.96 -37.59 9.14
N LEU A 236 -14.51 -37.78 10.34
CA LEU A 236 -14.85 -36.68 11.25
C LEU A 236 -13.60 -35.87 11.64
N ILE A 237 -12.50 -36.56 11.95
CA ILE A 237 -11.20 -35.91 12.22
C ILE A 237 -10.74 -35.14 10.97
N ALA A 238 -10.80 -35.74 9.78
CA ALA A 238 -10.43 -35.09 8.52
C ALA A 238 -11.29 -33.84 8.23
N LEU A 239 -12.60 -33.89 8.48
CA LEU A 239 -13.51 -32.74 8.35
C LEU A 239 -13.20 -31.65 9.39
N GLY A 240 -12.81 -32.03 10.61
CA GLY A 240 -12.34 -31.09 11.64
C GLY A 240 -11.08 -30.35 11.20
N PHE A 241 -10.09 -31.07 10.64
CA PHE A 241 -8.90 -30.46 10.05
C PHE A 241 -9.23 -29.60 8.83
N ASP A 242 -10.13 -30.03 7.95
CA ASP A 242 -10.58 -29.24 6.80
C ASP A 242 -11.20 -27.90 7.24
N PHE A 243 -12.06 -27.92 8.26
CA PHE A 243 -12.64 -26.71 8.85
C PHE A 243 -11.55 -25.80 9.43
N MET A 244 -10.62 -26.35 10.22
CA MET A 244 -9.52 -25.58 10.80
C MET A 244 -8.62 -24.94 9.72
N ILE A 245 -8.31 -25.68 8.66
CA ILE A 245 -7.49 -25.19 7.53
C ILE A 245 -8.24 -24.08 6.78
N LYS A 246 -9.54 -24.22 6.54
CA LYS A 246 -10.36 -23.17 5.92
C LYS A 246 -10.37 -21.89 6.77
N MET A 247 -10.45 -22.02 8.09
CA MET A 247 -10.38 -20.89 9.02
C MET A 247 -9.01 -20.20 8.99
N LEU A 248 -7.92 -20.99 8.99
CA LEU A 248 -6.55 -20.46 8.85
C LEU A 248 -6.34 -19.76 7.51
N ARG A 249 -6.85 -20.35 6.42
CA ARG A 249 -6.81 -19.78 5.07
C ARG A 249 -7.52 -18.42 5.01
N ALA A 250 -8.71 -18.31 5.58
CA ALA A 250 -9.44 -17.04 5.68
C ALA A 250 -8.62 -15.97 6.43
N ASN A 251 -8.09 -16.33 7.60
CA ASN A 251 -7.23 -15.43 8.39
C ASN A 251 -5.97 -14.97 7.64
N PHE A 252 -5.35 -15.83 6.83
CA PHE A 252 -4.19 -15.46 6.01
C PHE A 252 -4.56 -14.48 4.90
N ILE A 253 -5.72 -14.68 4.24
CA ILE A 253 -6.25 -13.75 3.24
C ILE A 253 -6.54 -12.40 3.88
N ASP A 254 -7.19 -12.36 5.04
CA ASP A 254 -7.52 -11.11 5.74
C ASP A 254 -6.27 -10.34 6.19
N ARG A 255 -5.26 -11.06 6.70
CA ARG A 255 -3.97 -10.44 7.06
C ARG A 255 -3.23 -9.87 5.85
N ALA A 256 -3.22 -10.58 4.72
CA ALA A 256 -2.66 -10.08 3.47
C ALA A 256 -3.44 -8.84 2.99
N GLY A 257 -4.77 -8.90 3.08
CA GLY A 257 -5.69 -7.82 2.81
C GLY A 257 -5.40 -6.55 3.59
N LYS A 258 -5.34 -6.66 4.93
CA LYS A 258 -5.06 -5.52 5.83
C LYS A 258 -3.73 -4.83 5.53
N ARG A 259 -2.67 -5.60 5.21
CA ARG A 259 -1.36 -5.03 4.85
C ARG A 259 -1.40 -4.29 3.51
N ALA A 260 -2.03 -4.89 2.50
CA ALA A 260 -2.21 -4.25 1.20
C ALA A 260 -3.04 -2.96 1.33
N ASP A 261 -4.14 -3.03 2.07
CA ASP A 261 -5.07 -1.92 2.32
C ASP A 261 -4.37 -0.71 2.96
N SER A 262 -3.69 -0.91 4.09
CA SER A 262 -2.97 0.17 4.80
C SER A 262 -1.88 0.81 3.95
N ARG A 263 -1.18 0.03 3.12
CA ARG A 263 -0.13 0.56 2.24
C ARG A 263 -0.72 1.37 1.09
N MET A 264 -1.73 0.83 0.41
CA MET A 264 -2.36 1.49 -0.74
C MET A 264 -3.08 2.77 -0.30
N SER A 265 -3.77 2.75 0.85
CA SER A 265 -4.38 3.94 1.46
C SER A 265 -3.35 5.05 1.68
N ARG A 266 -2.19 4.74 2.27
CA ARG A 266 -1.10 5.71 2.46
C ARG A 266 -0.56 6.26 1.14
N LEU A 267 -0.37 5.41 0.14
CA LEU A 267 0.14 5.84 -1.17
C LEU A 267 -0.83 6.79 -1.88
N ILE A 268 -2.14 6.46 -1.88
CA ILE A 268 -3.18 7.29 -2.50
C ILE A 268 -3.32 8.61 -1.75
N PHE A 269 -3.34 8.57 -0.41
CA PHE A 269 -3.46 9.77 0.41
C PHE A 269 -2.25 10.71 0.24
N ASN A 270 -1.04 10.17 0.27
CA ASN A 270 0.18 10.96 0.04
C ASN A 270 0.20 11.56 -1.38
N GLN A 271 -0.28 10.81 -2.39
CA GLN A 271 -0.41 11.33 -3.74
C GLN A 271 -1.38 12.52 -3.77
N LEU A 272 -2.56 12.40 -3.15
CA LEU A 272 -3.55 13.46 -3.07
C LEU A 272 -3.00 14.71 -2.37
N MET A 273 -2.24 14.56 -1.29
CA MET A 273 -1.60 15.68 -0.59
C MET A 273 -0.46 16.32 -1.39
N SER A 274 0.16 15.58 -2.30
CA SER A 274 1.23 16.07 -3.16
C SER A 274 0.74 16.61 -4.52
N MET A 275 -0.56 16.62 -4.80
CA MET A 275 -1.09 17.06 -6.09
C MET A 275 -1.22 18.58 -6.18
N ASN A 276 -0.83 19.13 -7.33
CA ASN A 276 -0.87 20.57 -7.59
C ASN A 276 -2.29 21.16 -7.52
N LEU A 277 -2.43 22.23 -6.73
CA LEU A 277 -3.64 23.04 -6.65
C LEU A 277 -4.00 23.72 -7.98
N ALA A 278 -3.05 23.91 -8.90
CA ALA A 278 -3.27 24.45 -10.24
C ALA A 278 -4.12 23.50 -11.13
N THR A 279 -4.14 22.20 -10.82
CA THR A 279 -5.03 21.21 -11.47
C THR A 279 -6.43 21.12 -10.87
N LYS A 280 -6.92 22.19 -10.22
CA LYS A 280 -8.24 22.30 -9.56
C LYS A 280 -9.48 22.08 -10.47
N ASN A 281 -9.30 21.74 -11.75
CA ASN A 281 -10.40 21.47 -12.66
C ASN A 281 -11.13 20.16 -12.35
N ASP A 282 -10.56 19.28 -11.51
CA ASP A 282 -11.30 18.14 -10.99
C ASP A 282 -12.23 18.60 -9.86
N LYS A 283 -13.54 18.52 -10.10
CA LYS A 283 -14.58 18.78 -9.11
C LYS A 283 -14.25 18.00 -7.83
N SER A 284 -14.25 18.65 -6.67
CA SER A 284 -13.97 18.01 -5.36
C SER A 284 -14.76 16.70 -5.13
N GLY A 285 -15.97 16.61 -5.68
CA GLY A 285 -16.78 15.38 -5.67
C GLY A 285 -16.18 14.20 -6.46
N ALA A 286 -15.44 14.43 -7.54
CA ALA A 286 -14.76 13.39 -8.31
C ALA A 286 -13.50 12.86 -7.60
N LEU A 287 -12.78 13.73 -6.88
CA LEU A 287 -11.68 13.30 -6.02
C LEU A 287 -12.19 12.46 -4.83
N ALA A 288 -13.28 12.89 -4.21
CA ALA A 288 -13.93 12.12 -3.13
C ALA A 288 -14.47 10.76 -3.62
N SER A 289 -15.03 10.68 -4.84
CA SER A 289 -15.44 9.40 -5.42
C SER A 289 -14.24 8.49 -5.71
N THR A 290 -13.11 9.03 -6.18
CA THR A 290 -11.90 8.26 -6.45
C THR A 290 -11.35 7.60 -5.17
N VAL A 291 -11.44 8.28 -4.02
CA VAL A 291 -11.08 7.70 -2.71
C VAL A 291 -12.04 6.57 -2.33
N ARG A 292 -13.34 6.71 -2.59
CA ARG A 292 -14.31 5.64 -2.35
C ARG A 292 -14.09 4.44 -3.29
N GLU A 293 -13.69 4.68 -4.53
CA GLU A 293 -13.42 3.63 -5.52
C GLU A 293 -12.31 2.67 -5.06
N PHE A 294 -11.38 3.14 -4.23
CA PHE A 294 -10.37 2.30 -3.59
C PHE A 294 -10.97 1.16 -2.77
N GLU A 295 -12.13 1.35 -2.14
CA GLU A 295 -12.81 0.30 -1.36
C GLU A 295 -13.19 -0.90 -2.26
N SER A 296 -13.68 -0.63 -3.47
CA SER A 296 -14.02 -1.70 -4.43
C SER A 296 -12.79 -2.49 -4.91
N LEU A 297 -11.65 -1.81 -5.00
CA LEU A 297 -10.37 -2.40 -5.36
C LEU A 297 -9.83 -3.29 -4.22
N ARG A 298 -9.98 -2.83 -2.97
CA ARG A 298 -9.67 -3.60 -1.76
C ARG A 298 -10.54 -4.86 -1.67
N ASP A 299 -11.85 -4.70 -1.82
CA ASP A 299 -12.82 -5.79 -1.69
C ASP A 299 -12.55 -6.94 -2.66
N PHE A 300 -12.00 -6.67 -3.86
CA PHE A 300 -11.58 -7.73 -4.77
C PHE A 300 -10.47 -8.62 -4.19
N PHE A 301 -9.50 -8.06 -3.47
CA PHE A 301 -8.38 -8.81 -2.89
C PHE A 301 -8.66 -9.39 -1.52
N THR A 302 -9.60 -8.85 -0.76
CA THR A 302 -9.97 -9.38 0.56
C THR A 302 -11.12 -10.38 0.50
N SER A 303 -11.78 -10.52 -0.66
CA SER A 303 -12.99 -11.34 -0.77
C SER A 303 -12.75 -12.79 -1.16
N ALA A 304 -13.84 -13.56 -1.08
CA ALA A 304 -14.05 -14.88 -1.67
C ALA A 304 -13.59 -15.03 -3.14
N THR A 305 -13.34 -13.93 -3.84
CA THR A 305 -12.78 -13.93 -5.20
C THR A 305 -11.40 -14.60 -5.27
N LEU A 306 -10.49 -14.31 -4.33
CA LEU A 306 -9.19 -14.97 -4.29
C LEU A 306 -9.33 -16.47 -4.03
N VAL A 307 -10.24 -16.85 -3.13
CA VAL A 307 -10.52 -18.26 -2.81
C VAL A 307 -10.98 -18.99 -4.07
N ALA A 308 -11.95 -18.43 -4.80
CA ALA A 308 -12.46 -19.03 -6.02
C ALA A 308 -11.36 -19.25 -7.07
N VAL A 309 -10.49 -18.24 -7.29
CA VAL A 309 -9.38 -18.34 -8.26
C VAL A 309 -8.35 -19.38 -7.83
N VAL A 310 -8.04 -19.47 -6.53
CA VAL A 310 -7.10 -20.46 -5.98
C VAL A 310 -7.68 -21.88 -6.06
N ASP A 311 -9.01 -22.03 -5.98
CA ASP A 311 -9.67 -23.34 -6.04
C ASP A 311 -9.84 -23.84 -7.50
N LEU A 312 -9.76 -22.98 -8.53
CA LEU A 312 -9.93 -23.36 -9.95
C LEU A 312 -9.00 -24.49 -10.45
N PRO A 313 -7.68 -24.50 -10.14
CA PRO A 313 -6.82 -25.59 -10.59
C PRO A 313 -7.23 -26.96 -10.05
N PHE A 314 -7.90 -27.01 -8.89
CA PHE A 314 -8.35 -28.28 -8.29
C PHE A 314 -9.55 -28.88 -9.01
N ILE A 315 -10.21 -28.15 -9.92
CA ILE A 315 -11.19 -28.71 -10.86
C ILE A 315 -10.55 -29.86 -11.66
N PHE A 316 -9.33 -29.66 -12.17
CA PHE A 316 -8.61 -30.69 -12.91
C PHE A 316 -8.25 -31.90 -12.03
N LEU A 317 -7.91 -31.65 -10.76
CA LEU A 317 -7.67 -32.72 -9.79
C LEU A 317 -8.94 -33.56 -9.56
N PHE A 318 -10.09 -32.93 -9.36
CA PHE A 318 -11.35 -33.65 -9.16
C PHE A 318 -11.78 -34.41 -10.41
N VAL A 319 -11.67 -33.82 -11.60
CA VAL A 319 -11.95 -34.51 -12.87
C VAL A 319 -11.01 -35.72 -13.05
N TYR A 320 -9.73 -35.57 -12.72
CA TYR A 320 -8.76 -36.67 -12.76
C TYR A 320 -9.15 -37.81 -11.81
N ILE A 321 -9.54 -37.49 -10.58
CA ILE A 321 -9.98 -38.50 -9.59
C ILE A 321 -11.28 -39.16 -10.02
N ILE A 322 -12.23 -38.41 -10.60
CA ILE A 322 -13.46 -38.97 -11.18
C ILE A 322 -13.10 -39.94 -12.32
N SER A 323 -12.11 -39.63 -13.15
CA SER A 323 -11.67 -40.54 -14.21
C SER A 323 -11.05 -41.82 -13.68
N LEU A 324 -10.39 -41.78 -12.53
CA LEU A 324 -9.83 -42.98 -11.89
C LEU A 324 -10.91 -43.87 -11.25
N ILE A 325 -11.96 -43.27 -10.68
CA ILE A 325 -13.02 -43.99 -9.95
C ILE A 325 -14.16 -44.42 -10.88
N GLY A 326 -14.68 -43.50 -11.68
CA GLY A 326 -15.88 -43.69 -12.51
C GLY A 326 -15.61 -43.81 -14.01
N GLY A 327 -14.34 -43.85 -14.44
CA GLY A 327 -13.93 -44.03 -15.82
C GLY A 327 -14.66 -43.08 -16.79
N PRO A 328 -15.59 -43.60 -17.64
CA PRO A 328 -16.33 -42.79 -18.61
C PRO A 328 -17.16 -41.65 -18.01
N LEU A 329 -17.54 -41.73 -16.73
CA LEU A 329 -18.32 -40.69 -16.07
C LEU A 329 -17.60 -39.33 -16.01
N ALA A 330 -16.27 -39.31 -16.11
CA ALA A 330 -15.48 -38.07 -16.11
C ALA A 330 -15.75 -37.15 -17.31
N ILE A 331 -16.29 -37.70 -18.41
CA ILE A 331 -16.62 -36.93 -19.62
C ILE A 331 -17.67 -35.87 -19.32
N ILE A 332 -18.62 -36.17 -18.42
CA ILE A 332 -19.70 -35.25 -18.07
C ILE A 332 -19.16 -33.95 -17.45
N PRO A 333 -18.44 -33.97 -16.31
CA PRO A 333 -17.85 -32.75 -15.76
C PRO A 333 -16.82 -32.11 -16.71
N LEU A 334 -16.10 -32.89 -17.53
CA LEU A 334 -15.17 -32.38 -18.53
C LEU A 334 -15.87 -31.51 -19.59
N VAL A 335 -17.12 -31.83 -19.95
CA VAL A 335 -17.96 -31.03 -20.86
C VAL A 335 -18.66 -29.88 -20.14
N CYS A 336 -19.17 -30.11 -18.93
CA CYS A 336 -19.87 -29.10 -18.14
C CYS A 336 -18.98 -27.92 -17.74
N VAL A 337 -17.71 -28.17 -17.38
CA VAL A 337 -16.77 -27.12 -16.95
C VAL A 337 -16.58 -26.04 -18.05
N PRO A 338 -16.21 -26.38 -19.30
CA PRO A 338 -16.17 -25.43 -20.41
C PRO A 338 -17.48 -24.70 -20.65
N ILE A 339 -18.64 -25.37 -20.54
CA ILE A 339 -19.96 -24.74 -20.73
C ILE A 339 -20.19 -23.62 -19.70
N VAL A 340 -19.90 -23.88 -18.42
CA VAL A 340 -20.04 -22.86 -17.37
C VAL A 340 -19.04 -21.73 -17.56
N ILE A 341 -17.79 -22.03 -17.93
CA ILE A 341 -16.80 -20.99 -18.22
C ILE A 341 -17.26 -20.14 -19.41
N PHE A 342 -17.74 -20.77 -20.48
CA PHE A 342 -18.21 -20.09 -21.69
C PHE A 342 -19.40 -19.17 -21.41
N THR A 343 -20.41 -19.65 -20.67
CA THR A 343 -21.55 -18.81 -20.25
C THR A 343 -21.10 -17.62 -19.40
N GLY A 344 -20.15 -17.80 -18.48
CA GLY A 344 -19.55 -16.70 -17.72
C GLY A 344 -18.82 -15.67 -18.59
N LEU A 345 -18.04 -16.14 -19.57
CA LEU A 345 -17.33 -15.27 -20.53
C LEU A 345 -18.29 -14.51 -21.47
N LEU A 346 -19.40 -15.12 -21.89
CA LEU A 346 -20.42 -14.47 -22.71
C LEU A 346 -21.08 -13.28 -22.00
N VAL A 347 -21.30 -13.39 -20.69
CA VAL A 347 -21.91 -12.33 -19.87
C VAL A 347 -20.90 -11.21 -19.54
N GLN A 348 -19.61 -11.52 -19.55
CA GLN A 348 -18.52 -10.61 -19.18
C GLN A 348 -18.50 -9.25 -19.90
N PRO A 349 -18.65 -9.13 -21.25
CA PRO A 349 -18.63 -7.83 -21.91
C PRO A 349 -19.79 -6.93 -21.49
N PHE A 350 -20.97 -7.50 -21.20
CA PHE A 350 -22.12 -6.75 -20.71
C PHE A 350 -21.87 -6.22 -19.30
N LEU A 351 -21.35 -7.07 -18.40
CA LEU A 351 -20.98 -6.66 -17.04
C LEU A 351 -19.89 -5.58 -17.04
N ALA A 352 -18.89 -5.67 -17.93
CA ALA A 352 -17.84 -4.67 -18.04
C ALA A 352 -18.39 -3.30 -18.46
N ARG A 353 -19.30 -3.25 -19.44
CA ARG A 353 -19.97 -2.01 -19.88
C ARG A 353 -20.82 -1.41 -18.76
N LEU A 354 -21.66 -2.22 -18.12
CA LEU A 354 -22.51 -1.78 -17.01
C LEU A 354 -21.71 -1.29 -15.80
N SER A 355 -20.52 -1.87 -15.54
CA SER A 355 -19.63 -1.41 -14.47
C SER A 355 -19.10 0.00 -14.73
N VAL A 356 -18.68 0.30 -15.97
CA VAL A 356 -18.21 1.64 -16.38
C VAL A 356 -19.35 2.66 -16.32
N GLU A 357 -20.52 2.32 -16.85
CA GLU A 357 -21.71 3.19 -16.82
C GLU A 357 -22.18 3.43 -15.38
N GLY A 358 -22.21 2.38 -14.55
CA GLY A 358 -22.56 2.45 -13.15
C GLY A 358 -21.62 3.35 -12.36
N MET A 359 -20.32 3.29 -12.64
CA MET A 359 -19.33 4.20 -12.05
C MET A 359 -19.58 5.66 -12.46
N LYS A 360 -19.82 5.93 -13.74
CA LYS A 360 -20.13 7.28 -14.24
C LYS A 360 -21.40 7.84 -13.60
N SER A 361 -22.46 7.04 -13.51
CA SER A 361 -23.71 7.43 -12.83
C SER A 361 -23.49 7.67 -11.33
N GLY A 362 -22.66 6.85 -10.69
CA GLY A 362 -22.28 7.02 -9.27
C GLY A 362 -21.53 8.33 -9.01
N MET A 363 -20.57 8.68 -9.87
CA MET A 363 -19.86 9.97 -9.81
C MET A 363 -20.83 11.15 -9.98
N SER A 364 -21.78 11.07 -10.92
CA SER A 364 -22.79 12.11 -11.13
C SER A 364 -23.65 12.31 -9.87
N LYS A 365 -24.13 11.23 -9.26
CA LYS A 365 -24.91 11.28 -8.02
C LYS A 365 -24.12 11.90 -6.87
N GLN A 366 -22.86 11.51 -6.70
CA GLN A 366 -21.99 12.08 -5.67
C GLN A 366 -21.71 13.57 -5.93
N GLY A 367 -21.54 13.96 -7.20
CA GLY A 367 -21.39 15.35 -7.61
C GLY A 367 -22.59 16.20 -7.20
N VAL A 368 -23.82 15.76 -7.50
CA VAL A 368 -25.05 16.44 -7.08
C VAL A 368 -25.12 16.56 -5.56
N LEU A 369 -24.75 15.51 -4.82
CA LEU A 369 -24.74 15.55 -3.36
C LEU A 369 -23.76 16.59 -2.81
N VAL A 370 -22.53 16.62 -3.31
CA VAL A 370 -21.49 17.58 -2.88
C VAL A 370 -21.89 19.02 -3.24
N GLU A 371 -22.46 19.24 -4.43
CA GLU A 371 -22.98 20.55 -4.85
C GLU A 371 -24.13 21.00 -3.95
N THR A 372 -25.04 20.09 -3.60
CA THR A 372 -26.15 20.36 -2.68
C THR A 372 -25.65 20.74 -1.29
N LEU A 373 -24.65 20.04 -0.76
CA LEU A 373 -24.10 20.31 0.58
C LEU A 373 -23.35 21.64 0.62
N ASN A 374 -22.52 21.93 -0.40
CA ASN A 374 -21.77 23.18 -0.48
C ASN A 374 -22.68 24.39 -0.74
N GLY A 375 -23.80 24.21 -1.46
CA GLY A 375 -24.75 25.27 -1.80
C GLY A 375 -26.02 25.28 -0.94
N LEU A 376 -26.04 24.57 0.19
CA LEU A 376 -27.27 24.28 0.94
C LEU A 376 -27.99 25.54 1.41
N GLU A 377 -27.23 26.54 1.88
CA GLU A 377 -27.75 27.84 2.29
C GLU A 377 -28.42 28.59 1.12
N THR A 378 -27.75 28.65 -0.04
CA THR A 378 -28.31 29.26 -1.27
C THR A 378 -29.56 28.52 -1.76
N ILE A 379 -29.57 27.19 -1.69
CA ILE A 379 -30.72 26.37 -2.10
C ILE A 379 -31.93 26.65 -1.20
N LYS A 380 -31.70 26.81 0.11
CA LYS A 380 -32.73 27.17 1.08
C LYS A 380 -33.23 28.61 0.87
N ALA A 381 -32.31 29.56 0.69
CA ALA A 381 -32.64 30.97 0.47
C ALA A 381 -33.42 31.21 -0.84
N THR A 382 -33.13 30.45 -1.90
CA THR A 382 -33.79 30.59 -3.21
C THR A 382 -35.00 29.67 -3.39
N GLY A 383 -35.34 28.82 -2.40
CA GLY A 383 -36.44 27.86 -2.52
C GLY A 383 -36.21 26.73 -3.54
N SER A 384 -34.99 26.55 -4.03
CA SER A 384 -34.65 25.62 -5.13
C SER A 384 -34.51 24.15 -4.71
N ALA A 385 -34.98 23.78 -3.51
CA ALA A 385 -34.84 22.41 -2.98
C ALA A 385 -35.50 21.35 -3.86
N GLY A 386 -36.64 21.67 -4.48
CA GLY A 386 -37.35 20.75 -5.40
C GLY A 386 -36.54 20.42 -6.65
N LEU A 387 -35.83 21.40 -7.23
CA LEU A 387 -34.96 21.20 -8.38
C LEU A 387 -33.80 20.25 -8.04
N MET A 388 -33.15 20.49 -6.91
CA MET A 388 -32.00 19.68 -6.50
C MET A 388 -32.43 18.26 -6.11
N ARG A 389 -33.59 18.13 -5.45
CA ARG A 389 -34.20 16.83 -5.17
C ARG A 389 -34.49 16.05 -6.45
N LYS A 390 -35.09 16.67 -7.47
CA LYS A 390 -35.35 16.04 -8.77
C LYS A 390 -34.06 15.56 -9.44
N ARG A 391 -33.01 16.39 -9.46
CA ARG A 391 -31.68 16.00 -9.99
C ARG A 391 -31.10 14.79 -9.24
N PHE A 392 -31.23 14.77 -7.92
CA PHE A 392 -30.76 13.63 -7.12
C PHE A 392 -31.58 12.36 -7.37
N GLU A 393 -32.91 12.48 -7.46
CA GLU A 393 -33.81 11.37 -7.80
C GLU A 393 -33.48 10.79 -9.18
N GLU A 394 -33.32 11.62 -10.21
CA GLU A 394 -32.91 11.18 -11.56
C GLU A 394 -31.57 10.44 -11.55
N ALA A 395 -30.55 11.01 -10.89
CA ALA A 395 -29.24 10.37 -10.76
C ALA A 395 -29.30 9.05 -9.98
N SER A 396 -30.14 8.99 -8.94
CA SER A 396 -30.34 7.78 -8.13
C SER A 396 -31.10 6.69 -8.88
N ASN A 397 -32.11 7.06 -9.67
CA ASN A 397 -32.89 6.15 -10.50
C ASN A 397 -32.01 5.57 -11.61
N SER A 398 -31.23 6.40 -12.31
CA SER A 398 -30.23 5.96 -13.30
C SER A 398 -29.25 4.95 -12.70
N GLN A 399 -28.69 5.24 -11.53
CA GLN A 399 -27.77 4.30 -10.85
C GLN A 399 -28.47 2.99 -10.46
N SER A 400 -29.73 3.06 -10.04
CA SER A 400 -30.51 1.90 -9.63
C SER A 400 -30.86 0.99 -10.82
N ASP A 401 -31.22 1.55 -11.98
CA ASP A 401 -31.46 0.78 -13.22
C ASP A 401 -30.20 0.05 -13.69
N LEU A 402 -29.06 0.73 -13.72
CA LEU A 402 -27.76 0.11 -14.05
C LEU A 402 -27.39 -1.00 -13.05
N GLY A 403 -27.62 -0.75 -11.75
CA GLY A 403 -27.42 -1.74 -10.70
C GLY A 403 -28.34 -2.96 -10.85
N PHE A 404 -29.60 -2.76 -11.23
CA PHE A 404 -30.55 -3.82 -11.50
C PHE A 404 -30.12 -4.67 -12.69
N ARG A 405 -29.76 -4.06 -13.82
CA ARG A 405 -29.25 -4.78 -15.01
C ARG A 405 -27.98 -5.56 -14.67
N SER A 406 -27.03 -4.96 -13.96
CA SER A 406 -25.79 -5.65 -13.53
C SER A 406 -26.08 -6.86 -12.65
N ARG A 407 -27.06 -6.77 -11.74
CA ARG A 407 -27.50 -7.89 -10.90
C ARG A 407 -28.18 -8.97 -11.72
N MET A 408 -29.04 -8.61 -12.68
CA MET A 408 -29.71 -9.57 -13.56
C MET A 408 -28.70 -10.44 -14.32
N PHE A 409 -27.70 -9.83 -14.96
CA PHE A 409 -26.63 -10.57 -15.66
C PHE A 409 -25.77 -11.41 -14.71
N THR A 410 -25.43 -10.89 -13.54
CA THR A 410 -24.68 -11.65 -12.53
C THR A 410 -25.47 -12.87 -12.05
N GLN A 411 -26.76 -12.71 -11.77
CA GLN A 411 -27.64 -13.80 -11.36
C GLN A 411 -27.88 -14.81 -12.47
N PHE A 412 -27.98 -14.37 -13.73
CA PHE A 412 -28.04 -15.28 -14.87
C PHE A 412 -26.81 -16.19 -14.94
N ALA A 413 -25.61 -15.64 -14.75
CA ALA A 413 -24.37 -16.44 -14.74
C ALA A 413 -24.31 -17.44 -13.56
N ILE A 414 -24.71 -17.02 -12.36
CA ILE A 414 -24.75 -17.88 -11.16
C ILE A 414 -25.78 -19.01 -11.34
N ASN A 415 -27.00 -18.65 -11.73
CA ASN A 415 -28.08 -19.61 -11.91
C ASN A 415 -27.78 -20.58 -13.06
N SER A 416 -27.18 -20.10 -14.16
CA SER A 416 -26.73 -20.98 -15.26
C SER A 416 -25.71 -22.00 -14.77
N ALA A 417 -24.72 -21.58 -13.96
CA ALA A 417 -23.74 -22.50 -13.37
C ALA A 417 -24.41 -23.54 -12.46
N ALA A 418 -25.35 -23.11 -11.61
CA ALA A 418 -26.11 -23.99 -10.73
C ALA A 418 -26.99 -24.98 -11.50
N SER A 419 -27.67 -24.53 -12.56
CA SER A 419 -28.46 -25.40 -13.43
C SER A 419 -27.59 -26.44 -14.14
N VAL A 420 -26.44 -26.03 -14.70
CA VAL A 420 -25.47 -26.97 -15.30
C VAL A 420 -25.00 -28.00 -14.28
N GLN A 421 -24.77 -27.60 -13.03
CA GLN A 421 -24.43 -28.53 -11.94
C GLN A 421 -25.54 -29.55 -11.68
N GLN A 422 -26.80 -29.14 -11.61
CA GLN A 422 -27.92 -30.05 -11.43
C GLN A 422 -28.08 -31.01 -12.61
N PHE A 423 -27.99 -30.50 -13.84
CA PHE A 423 -28.03 -31.35 -15.04
C PHE A 423 -26.87 -32.33 -15.08
N ALA A 424 -25.66 -31.92 -14.69
CA ALA A 424 -24.50 -32.81 -14.61
C ALA A 424 -24.72 -33.94 -13.60
N GLN A 425 -25.31 -33.65 -12.43
CA GLN A 425 -25.63 -34.67 -11.43
C GLN A 425 -26.65 -35.69 -11.96
N ILE A 426 -27.73 -35.23 -12.59
CA ILE A 426 -28.73 -36.10 -13.19
C ILE A 426 -28.13 -36.94 -14.33
N ALA A 427 -27.32 -36.33 -15.20
CA ALA A 427 -26.66 -37.01 -16.30
C ALA A 427 -25.67 -38.08 -15.81
N ILE A 428 -24.92 -37.81 -14.73
CA ILE A 428 -24.02 -38.79 -14.10
C ILE A 428 -24.81 -39.98 -13.57
N ILE A 429 -25.93 -39.74 -12.87
CA ILE A 429 -26.76 -40.82 -12.35
C ILE A 429 -27.34 -41.64 -13.50
N PHE A 430 -27.93 -40.96 -14.50
CA PHE A 430 -28.54 -41.61 -15.66
C PHE A 430 -27.54 -42.50 -16.42
N TYR A 431 -26.38 -41.95 -16.80
CA TYR A 431 -25.34 -42.72 -17.50
C TYR A 431 -24.67 -43.75 -16.60
N GLY A 432 -24.51 -43.43 -15.32
CA GLY A 432 -23.90 -44.29 -14.31
C GLY A 432 -24.66 -45.58 -14.06
N VAL A 433 -25.99 -45.57 -14.12
CA VAL A 433 -26.80 -46.79 -13.97
C VAL A 433 -26.48 -47.80 -15.08
N PHE A 434 -26.32 -47.35 -16.33
CA PHE A 434 -25.91 -48.24 -17.43
C PHE A 434 -24.50 -48.80 -17.21
N LEU A 435 -23.56 -47.97 -16.75
CA LEU A 435 -22.20 -48.42 -16.43
C LEU A 435 -22.14 -49.41 -15.25
N ILE A 436 -23.05 -49.30 -14.30
CA ILE A 436 -23.20 -50.28 -13.21
C ILE A 436 -23.73 -51.60 -13.77
N GLN A 437 -24.72 -51.56 -14.66
CA GLN A 437 -25.26 -52.76 -15.32
C GLN A 437 -24.18 -53.49 -16.13
N ASP A 438 -23.29 -52.75 -16.79
CA ASP A 438 -22.15 -53.29 -17.53
C ASP A 438 -20.99 -53.76 -16.62
N GLY A 439 -21.10 -53.59 -15.30
CA GLY A 439 -20.08 -53.98 -14.32
C GLY A 439 -18.81 -53.12 -14.34
N ILE A 440 -18.84 -51.96 -15.00
CA ILE A 440 -17.69 -51.05 -15.16
C ILE A 440 -17.50 -50.20 -13.89
N VAL A 441 -18.60 -49.78 -13.26
CA VAL A 441 -18.60 -48.88 -12.09
C VAL A 441 -19.42 -49.52 -10.97
N THR A 442 -18.99 -49.37 -9.71
CA THR A 442 -19.75 -49.83 -8.54
C THR A 442 -20.79 -48.80 -8.09
N MET A 443 -21.76 -49.23 -7.27
CA MET A 443 -22.77 -48.31 -6.74
C MET A 443 -22.13 -47.22 -5.85
N GLY A 444 -21.14 -47.57 -5.02
CA GLY A 444 -20.40 -46.60 -4.21
C GLY A 444 -19.56 -45.65 -5.05
N ALA A 445 -18.93 -46.13 -6.13
CA ALA A 445 -18.19 -45.29 -7.07
C ALA A 445 -19.10 -44.26 -7.74
N LEU A 446 -20.32 -44.64 -8.15
CA LEU A 446 -21.28 -43.70 -8.73
C LEU A 446 -21.63 -42.57 -7.76
N ILE A 447 -21.95 -42.89 -6.50
CA ILE A 447 -22.29 -41.88 -5.49
C ILE A 447 -21.08 -40.96 -5.22
N ALA A 448 -19.88 -41.52 -5.14
CA ALA A 448 -18.66 -40.73 -4.96
C ALA A 448 -18.42 -39.77 -6.13
N VAL A 449 -18.64 -40.22 -7.37
CA VAL A 449 -18.53 -39.39 -8.57
C VAL A 449 -19.55 -38.24 -8.56
N VAL A 450 -20.80 -38.47 -8.13
CA VAL A 450 -21.81 -37.41 -7.99
C VAL A 450 -21.34 -36.32 -7.01
N ILE A 451 -20.78 -36.71 -5.86
CA ILE A 451 -20.27 -35.78 -4.85
C ILE A 451 -19.04 -35.02 -5.37
N LEU A 452 -18.10 -35.72 -6.01
CA LEU A 452 -16.91 -35.11 -6.61
C LEU A 452 -17.28 -34.15 -7.76
N CYS A 453 -18.31 -34.48 -8.56
CA CYS A 453 -18.82 -33.58 -9.59
C CYS A 453 -19.37 -32.29 -8.98
N GLY A 454 -20.13 -32.38 -7.89
CA GLY A 454 -20.59 -31.20 -7.15
C GLY A 454 -19.42 -30.31 -6.69
N ARG A 455 -18.33 -30.91 -6.17
CA ARG A 455 -17.11 -30.19 -5.78
C ARG A 455 -16.35 -29.59 -6.97
N THR A 456 -16.39 -30.26 -8.12
CA THR A 456 -15.77 -29.79 -9.37
C THR A 456 -16.47 -28.54 -9.90
N LEU A 457 -17.81 -28.50 -9.80
CA LEU A 457 -18.61 -27.40 -10.36
C LEU A 457 -18.84 -26.24 -9.38
N ALA A 458 -18.74 -26.45 -8.07
CA ALA A 458 -18.97 -25.41 -7.06
C ALA A 458 -18.06 -24.15 -7.22
N PRO A 459 -16.74 -24.25 -7.48
CA PRO A 459 -15.89 -23.08 -7.71
C PRO A 459 -16.30 -22.25 -8.94
N LEU A 460 -16.93 -22.88 -9.94
CA LEU A 460 -17.37 -22.18 -11.15
C LEU A 460 -18.54 -21.22 -10.88
N GLY A 461 -19.45 -21.58 -9.97
CA GLY A 461 -20.50 -20.66 -9.51
C GLY A 461 -19.92 -19.45 -8.75
N GLN A 462 -18.85 -19.66 -7.98
CA GLN A 462 -18.14 -18.58 -7.30
C GLN A 462 -17.35 -17.69 -8.28
N LEU A 463 -16.81 -18.29 -9.35
CA LEU A 463 -16.13 -17.57 -10.42
C LEU A 463 -17.05 -16.54 -11.10
N ALA A 464 -18.33 -16.86 -11.32
CA ALA A 464 -19.30 -15.92 -11.87
C ALA A 464 -19.43 -14.65 -11.00
N ASN A 465 -19.54 -14.82 -9.67
CA ASN A 465 -19.55 -13.70 -8.72
C ASN A 465 -18.23 -12.92 -8.70
N ALA A 466 -17.10 -13.64 -8.78
CA ALA A 466 -15.77 -13.05 -8.83
C ALA A 466 -15.59 -12.17 -10.07
N LEU A 467 -16.06 -12.58 -11.25
CA LEU A 467 -15.93 -11.84 -12.49
C LEU A 467 -16.60 -10.45 -12.42
N THR A 468 -17.76 -10.34 -11.77
CA THR A 468 -18.40 -9.02 -11.54
C THR A 468 -17.52 -8.12 -10.67
N ARG A 469 -16.93 -8.67 -9.60
CA ARG A 469 -16.00 -7.92 -8.72
C ARG A 469 -14.72 -7.52 -9.44
N VAL A 470 -14.17 -8.38 -10.31
CA VAL A 470 -13.00 -8.08 -11.16
C VAL A 470 -13.26 -6.85 -12.02
N ASN A 471 -14.44 -6.73 -12.65
CA ASN A 471 -14.75 -5.61 -13.53
C ASN A 471 -14.80 -4.28 -12.76
N SER A 472 -15.46 -4.26 -11.60
CA SER A 472 -15.49 -3.07 -10.73
C SER A 472 -14.09 -2.70 -10.24
N ALA A 473 -13.32 -3.68 -9.76
CA ALA A 473 -11.95 -3.45 -9.31
C ALA A 473 -11.03 -2.98 -10.46
N ARG A 474 -11.18 -3.51 -11.68
CA ARG A 474 -10.43 -3.07 -12.86
C ARG A 474 -10.75 -1.62 -13.23
N THR A 475 -12.01 -1.23 -13.11
CA THR A 475 -12.44 0.15 -13.41
C THR A 475 -11.88 1.11 -12.36
N ALA A 476 -12.02 0.79 -11.06
CA ALA A 476 -11.42 1.54 -9.97
C ALA A 476 -9.89 1.61 -10.08
N TYR A 477 -9.24 0.51 -10.45
CA TYR A 477 -7.80 0.49 -10.71
C TYR A 477 -7.41 1.50 -11.78
N LYS A 478 -8.17 1.60 -12.87
CA LYS A 478 -7.91 2.56 -13.94
C LYS A 478 -8.02 4.01 -13.44
N SER A 479 -9.11 4.35 -12.74
CA SER A 479 -9.32 5.68 -12.16
C SER A 479 -8.20 6.08 -11.20
N ILE A 480 -7.83 5.19 -10.27
CA ILE A 480 -6.78 5.46 -9.29
C ILE A 480 -5.41 5.52 -9.99
N ASN A 481 -5.16 4.68 -10.99
CA ASN A 481 -3.90 4.72 -11.72
C ASN A 481 -3.74 6.02 -12.53
N GLU A 482 -4.84 6.56 -13.08
CA GLU A 482 -4.85 7.89 -13.69
C GLU A 482 -4.52 8.98 -12.64
N LEU A 483 -5.12 8.93 -11.45
CA LEU A 483 -4.79 9.82 -10.33
C LEU A 483 -3.31 9.73 -9.91
N MET A 484 -2.79 8.51 -9.75
CA MET A 484 -1.40 8.23 -9.38
C MET A 484 -0.39 8.64 -10.46
N SER A 485 -0.85 8.81 -11.71
CA SER A 485 -0.01 9.28 -12.82
C SER A 485 0.10 10.81 -12.90
N LYS A 486 -0.73 11.56 -12.14
CA LYS A 486 -0.67 13.03 -12.11
C LYS A 486 0.64 13.49 -11.47
N ARG A 487 1.20 14.59 -12.00
CA ARG A 487 2.46 15.17 -11.50
C ARG A 487 2.31 15.64 -10.06
N LYS A 488 3.34 15.37 -9.24
CA LYS A 488 3.46 15.87 -7.87
C LYS A 488 3.99 17.31 -7.85
N ASP A 489 3.58 18.08 -6.86
CA ASP A 489 4.17 19.37 -6.51
C ASP A 489 5.65 19.21 -6.20
N GLY A 490 6.45 20.18 -6.65
CA GLY A 490 7.89 20.22 -6.38
C GLY A 490 8.76 19.29 -7.21
N ALA A 491 8.20 18.48 -8.14
CA ALA A 491 8.98 17.57 -9.00
C ALA A 491 10.01 18.28 -9.91
N ASN A 492 9.96 19.62 -10.00
CA ASN A 492 10.88 20.45 -10.79
C ASN A 492 11.72 21.43 -9.94
N ILE A 493 11.68 21.35 -8.61
CA ILE A 493 12.59 22.17 -7.79
C ILE A 493 13.90 21.38 -7.65
N GLU A 494 14.71 21.40 -8.71
CA GLU A 494 16.00 20.71 -8.76
C GLU A 494 16.97 21.25 -7.70
N ASN A 495 16.77 22.48 -7.22
CA ASN A 495 17.51 23.09 -6.11
C ASN A 495 16.58 23.98 -5.26
N PRO A 496 16.00 23.47 -4.16
CA PRO A 496 15.28 24.33 -3.23
C PRO A 496 16.29 25.29 -2.60
N LEU A 497 16.18 26.58 -2.92
CA LEU A 497 17.01 27.62 -2.32
C LEU A 497 16.79 27.63 -0.81
N SER A 498 17.79 27.18 -0.05
CA SER A 498 17.76 27.29 1.40
C SER A 498 18.10 28.73 1.79
N ARG A 499 17.11 29.44 2.35
CA ARG A 499 17.33 30.74 2.99
C ARG A 499 16.95 30.61 4.47
N PRO A 500 17.92 30.49 5.39
CA PRO A 500 17.64 30.33 6.81
C PRO A 500 16.91 31.55 7.39
N ASP A 501 17.23 32.75 6.89
CA ASP A 501 16.56 34.00 7.25
C ASP A 501 15.90 34.65 6.02
N LEU A 502 14.59 34.85 6.10
CA LEU A 502 13.85 35.68 5.17
C LEU A 502 13.79 37.09 5.75
N LYS A 503 14.50 38.04 5.12
CA LYS A 503 14.45 39.46 5.51
C LYS A 503 13.07 40.09 5.34
N GLY A 504 12.13 39.41 4.67
CA GLY A 504 10.74 39.86 4.49
C GLY A 504 10.53 40.83 3.34
N GLU A 505 11.56 41.16 2.56
CA GLU A 505 11.43 41.92 1.32
C GLU A 505 10.82 41.05 0.23
N VAL A 506 9.71 41.49 -0.36
CA VAL A 506 9.02 40.78 -1.44
C VAL A 506 9.03 41.65 -2.68
N GLU A 507 9.64 41.16 -3.76
CA GLU A 507 9.77 41.88 -5.01
C GLU A 507 9.15 41.09 -6.17
N PHE A 508 8.24 41.73 -6.89
CA PHE A 508 7.70 41.27 -8.16
C PHE A 508 8.46 42.00 -9.27
N LYS A 509 9.04 41.26 -10.22
CA LYS A 509 9.69 41.81 -11.43
C LYS A 509 9.03 41.29 -12.69
N ASN A 510 8.33 42.17 -13.39
CA ASN A 510 7.66 41.90 -14.67
C ASN A 510 6.86 40.60 -14.62
N VAL A 511 6.11 40.40 -13.53
CA VAL A 511 5.38 39.16 -13.28
C VAL A 511 4.13 39.14 -14.13
N SER A 512 4.07 38.17 -15.04
CA SER A 512 2.91 37.87 -15.86
C SER A 512 2.37 36.49 -15.47
N PHE A 513 1.06 36.39 -15.24
CA PHE A 513 0.40 35.14 -14.84
C PHE A 513 -0.93 34.98 -15.57
N SER A 514 -1.19 33.76 -16.05
CA SER A 514 -2.46 33.37 -16.65
C SER A 514 -2.91 32.03 -16.08
N TYR A 515 -4.19 31.93 -15.72
CA TYR A 515 -4.76 30.63 -15.34
C TYR A 515 -4.80 29.70 -16.56
N PRO A 516 -4.62 28.39 -16.36
CA PRO A 516 -4.75 27.42 -17.45
C PRO A 516 -6.11 27.56 -18.16
N GLY A 517 -6.09 27.85 -19.46
CA GLY A 517 -7.29 28.03 -20.29
C GLY A 517 -7.86 29.46 -20.34
N ALA A 518 -7.22 30.44 -19.72
CA ALA A 518 -7.61 31.85 -19.88
C ALA A 518 -7.05 32.43 -21.20
N ASN A 519 -7.90 33.12 -21.96
CA ASN A 519 -7.52 33.76 -23.23
C ASN A 519 -6.65 35.00 -23.05
N GLU A 520 -6.70 35.61 -21.86
CA GLU A 520 -5.90 36.78 -21.51
C GLU A 520 -5.15 36.56 -20.18
N PRO A 521 -3.92 37.10 -20.04
CA PRO A 521 -3.19 37.06 -18.77
C PRO A 521 -3.96 37.81 -17.68
N THR A 522 -4.09 37.18 -16.52
CA THR A 522 -4.71 37.77 -15.32
C THR A 522 -3.81 38.84 -14.69
N LEU A 523 -2.49 38.65 -14.76
CA LEU A 523 -1.47 39.64 -14.40
C LEU A 523 -0.58 39.85 -15.63
N ARG A 524 -0.27 41.11 -15.96
CA ARG A 524 0.63 41.50 -17.05
C ARG A 524 1.72 42.41 -16.51
N ASP A 525 2.96 41.98 -16.66
CA ASP A 525 4.20 42.73 -16.39
C ASP A 525 4.18 43.49 -15.05
N LEU A 526 3.67 42.84 -14.00
CA LEU A 526 3.49 43.46 -12.70
C LEU A 526 4.85 43.57 -11.97
N SER A 527 5.22 44.79 -11.61
CA SER A 527 6.47 45.09 -10.88
C SER A 527 6.19 45.94 -9.65
N PHE A 528 6.56 45.46 -8.46
CA PHE A 528 6.50 46.23 -7.22
C PHE A 528 7.43 45.61 -6.16
N VAL A 529 7.80 46.41 -5.15
CA VAL A 529 8.63 45.99 -4.01
C VAL A 529 7.87 46.27 -2.72
N ILE A 530 7.82 45.30 -1.81
CA ILE A 530 7.31 45.42 -0.45
C ILE A 530 8.50 45.32 0.50
N LYS A 531 8.74 46.37 1.29
CA LYS A 531 9.86 46.39 2.24
C LYS A 531 9.52 45.60 3.51
N PRO A 532 10.55 45.11 4.23
CA PRO A 532 10.36 44.46 5.53
C PRO A 532 9.56 45.34 6.50
N GLY A 533 8.50 44.80 7.08
CA GLY A 533 7.66 45.49 8.07
C GLY A 533 6.63 46.47 7.50
N GLU A 534 6.57 46.67 6.18
CA GLU A 534 5.52 47.51 5.57
C GLU A 534 4.15 46.83 5.64
N LYS A 535 3.12 47.64 5.93
CA LYS A 535 1.71 47.25 5.79
C LYS A 535 1.22 47.72 4.43
N VAL A 536 1.08 46.80 3.49
CA VAL A 536 0.67 47.11 2.11
C VAL A 536 -0.79 46.75 1.89
N ALA A 537 -1.55 47.65 1.29
CA ALA A 537 -2.94 47.42 0.88
C ALA A 537 -3.01 47.31 -0.66
N ILE A 538 -3.53 46.20 -1.17
CA ILE A 538 -3.73 46.00 -2.62
C ILE A 538 -5.18 46.37 -2.97
N LEU A 539 -5.35 47.48 -3.68
CA LEU A 539 -6.65 48.03 -4.08
C LEU A 539 -6.90 47.82 -5.57
N GLY A 540 -8.17 47.67 -5.96
CA GLY A 540 -8.55 47.50 -7.36
C GLY A 540 -9.99 47.02 -7.53
N LYS A 541 -10.53 47.15 -8.75
CA LYS A 541 -11.90 46.72 -9.08
C LYS A 541 -12.11 45.21 -8.90
N MET A 542 -13.32 44.74 -8.67
CA MET A 542 -13.60 43.29 -8.62
C MET A 542 -13.10 42.60 -9.90
N GLY A 543 -12.43 41.45 -9.77
CA GLY A 543 -11.83 40.72 -10.89
C GLY A 543 -10.44 41.20 -11.34
N SER A 544 -9.87 42.27 -10.76
CA SER A 544 -8.57 42.83 -11.17
C SER A 544 -7.32 41.99 -10.80
N GLY A 545 -7.47 40.71 -10.43
CA GLY A 545 -6.34 39.84 -10.08
C GLY A 545 -5.78 39.97 -8.65
N LYS A 546 -6.37 40.76 -7.75
CA LYS A 546 -5.89 40.94 -6.36
C LYS A 546 -5.68 39.62 -5.61
N SER A 547 -6.67 38.73 -5.65
CA SER A 547 -6.57 37.42 -5.01
C SER A 547 -5.57 36.49 -5.69
N THR A 548 -5.25 36.73 -6.97
CA THR A 548 -4.20 36.02 -7.70
C THR A 548 -2.81 36.49 -7.26
N ILE A 549 -2.63 37.77 -6.89
CA ILE A 549 -1.36 38.27 -6.34
C ILE A 549 -1.10 37.68 -4.94
N ALA A 550 -2.15 37.43 -4.17
CA ALA A 550 -2.05 36.90 -2.81
C ALA A 550 -1.88 35.37 -2.73
N ARG A 551 -2.08 34.63 -3.83
CA ARG A 551 -1.96 33.18 -3.91
C ARG A 551 -0.73 32.79 -4.68
#